data_AF-A0A151QXI8-F1
#
_entry.id   AF-A0A151QXI8-F1
#
_cell.length_a   1.000
_cell.length_b   1.000
_cell.length_c   1.000
_cell.angle_alpha   90.00
_cell.angle_beta   90.00
_cell.angle_gamma   90.00
#
_symmetry.space_group_name_H-M   'P 1'
#
loop_
_entity.id
_entity.type
_entity.pdbx_description
1 polymer ?
#
loop_
_entity_poly.entity_id
_entity_poly.type
_entity_poly.pdbx_seq_one_letter_code
_entity_poly.pdbx_strand_id
1 'polypeptide(L)'
;LALALLYYYPFAGEMVTNSMGEPEVFCSNRGLDFAEAIANVELECLNMYNPDEGKLVPKKHHGVLAIQVTNLKCGGLVVACTCTFDHRIPDSYSDT
;
A
#
# COMPACT_ATOMS: atom_id res chain seq x y z
N LEU A 1 5.18 -7.40 9.25
CA LEU A 1 4.76 -7.43 7.83
C LEU A 1 5.06 -8.77 7.15
N ALA A 2 6.31 -9.25 7.15
CA ALA A 2 6.65 -10.54 6.53
C ALA A 2 5.80 -11.74 7.02
N LEU A 3 5.52 -11.84 8.33
CA LEU A 3 4.64 -12.86 8.88
C LEU A 3 3.18 -12.72 8.43
N ALA A 4 2.69 -11.49 8.24
CA ALA A 4 1.33 -11.25 7.76
C ALA A 4 1.17 -11.70 6.30
N LEU A 5 2.20 -11.51 5.47
CA LEU A 5 2.21 -11.99 4.08
C LEU A 5 2.20 -13.51 3.95
N LEU A 6 2.47 -14.27 5.03
CA LEU A 6 2.27 -15.72 5.01
C LEU A 6 0.77 -16.07 4.94
N TYR A 7 -0.06 -15.30 5.66
CA TYR A 7 -1.52 -15.47 5.66
C TYR A 7 -2.16 -14.76 4.47
N TYR A 8 -1.59 -13.62 4.05
CA TYR A 8 -2.05 -12.82 2.92
C TYR A 8 -1.05 -12.86 1.75
N TYR A 9 -0.67 -14.07 1.34
CA TYR A 9 0.29 -14.30 0.25
C TYR A 9 -0.08 -13.66 -1.10
N PRO A 10 -1.37 -13.42 -1.46
CA PRO A 10 -1.68 -12.72 -2.70
C PRO A 10 -1.14 -11.28 -2.74
N PHE A 11 -1.00 -10.62 -1.57
CA PHE A 11 -0.43 -9.28 -1.51
C PHE A 11 1.09 -9.23 -1.77
N ALA A 12 1.77 -10.38 -1.71
CA ALA A 12 3.18 -10.53 -2.08
C ALA A 12 3.38 -10.87 -3.58
N GLY A 13 2.32 -10.81 -4.37
CA GLY A 13 2.32 -11.11 -5.80
C GLY A 13 2.39 -9.87 -6.70
N GLU A 14 2.16 -10.10 -7.98
CA GLU A 14 2.08 -9.07 -9.03
C GLU A 14 0.76 -9.17 -9.80
N MET A 15 0.25 -8.03 -10.25
CA MET A 15 -0.86 -8.02 -11.19
C MET A 15 -0.34 -8.34 -12.59
N VAL A 16 -0.87 -9.39 -13.20
CA VAL A 16 -0.60 -9.79 -14.58
C VAL A 16 -1.91 -9.83 -15.36
N THR A 17 -1.83 -9.85 -16.69
CA THR A 17 -3.00 -10.02 -17.55
C THR A 17 -2.96 -11.40 -18.18
N ASN A 18 -4.06 -12.14 -18.09
CA ASN A 18 -4.15 -13.47 -18.67
C ASN A 18 -4.34 -13.43 -20.19
N SER A 19 -4.33 -14.61 -20.84
CA SER A 19 -4.54 -14.73 -22.29
C SER A 19 -5.91 -14.24 -22.79
N MET A 20 -6.87 -14.06 -21.89
CA MET A 20 -8.20 -13.52 -22.16
C MET A 20 -8.31 -12.01 -21.88
N GLY A 21 -7.22 -11.35 -21.46
CA GLY A 21 -7.21 -9.93 -21.15
C GLY A 21 -7.70 -9.58 -19.74
N GLU A 22 -7.95 -10.58 -18.88
CA GLU A 22 -8.41 -10.35 -17.52
C GLU A 22 -7.24 -10.20 -16.53
N PRO A 23 -7.37 -9.35 -15.50
CA PRO A 23 -6.36 -9.18 -14.48
C PRO A 23 -6.30 -10.39 -13.53
N GLU A 24 -5.11 -10.92 -13.30
CA GLU A 24 -4.84 -12.02 -12.38
C GLU A 24 -3.70 -11.65 -11.42
N VAL A 25 -3.74 -12.20 -10.21
CA VAL A 25 -2.64 -12.06 -9.24
C VAL A 25 -1.67 -13.22 -9.44
N PHE A 26 -0.50 -12.94 -9.97
CA PHE A 26 0.61 -13.89 -10.03
C PHE A 26 1.35 -13.90 -8.68
N CYS A 27 1.16 -14.96 -7.90
CA CYS A 27 1.78 -15.13 -6.58
C CYS A 27 3.27 -15.50 -6.70
N SER A 28 4.10 -14.55 -7.17
CA SER A 28 5.54 -14.74 -7.40
C SER A 28 6.41 -14.66 -6.14
N ASN A 29 5.82 -14.44 -4.96
CA ASN A 29 6.53 -14.13 -3.71
C ASN A 29 7.53 -12.97 -3.85
N ARG A 30 7.26 -12.04 -4.78
CA ARG A 30 8.07 -10.84 -4.95
C ARG A 30 8.06 -9.98 -3.69
N GLY A 31 6.98 -10.04 -2.93
CA GLY A 31 6.76 -9.19 -1.77
C GLY A 31 6.00 -7.93 -2.15
N LEU A 32 6.16 -6.89 -1.32
CA LEU A 32 5.49 -5.62 -1.46
C LEU A 32 6.51 -4.48 -1.42
N ASP A 33 6.10 -3.31 -1.89
CA ASP A 33 6.90 -2.10 -1.78
C ASP A 33 6.72 -1.51 -0.38
N PHE A 34 7.79 -1.46 0.42
CA PHE A 34 7.78 -0.83 1.75
C PHE A 34 8.72 0.38 1.75
N ALA A 35 8.18 1.56 2.05
CA ALA A 35 8.93 2.81 2.12
C ALA A 35 8.85 3.41 3.53
N GLU A 36 9.97 3.95 4.01
CA GLU A 36 10.01 4.75 5.23
C GLU A 36 10.39 6.19 4.88
N ALA A 37 9.67 7.15 5.46
CA ALA A 37 9.87 8.58 5.25
C ALA A 37 9.87 9.32 6.59
N ILE A 38 10.49 10.49 6.59
CA ILE A 38 10.46 11.42 7.73
C ILE A 38 9.94 12.75 7.20
N ALA A 39 8.88 13.27 7.83
CA ALA A 39 8.32 14.57 7.50
C ALA A 39 8.52 15.53 8.67
N ASN A 40 9.15 16.68 8.39
CA ASN A 40 9.43 17.72 9.37
C ASN A 40 8.21 18.63 9.59
N VAL A 41 7.02 18.03 9.69
CA VAL A 41 5.74 18.69 9.94
C VAL A 41 5.07 18.02 11.13
N GLU A 42 4.20 18.75 11.80
CA GLU A 42 3.38 18.22 12.88
C GLU A 42 2.10 17.59 12.30
N LEU A 43 1.54 16.61 13.00
CA LEU A 43 0.32 15.91 12.57
C LEU A 43 -0.86 16.88 12.41
N GLU A 44 -0.94 17.92 13.25
CA GLU A 44 -1.98 18.95 13.20
C GLU A 44 -1.92 19.81 11.92
N CYS A 45 -0.75 19.87 11.29
CA CYS A 45 -0.55 20.58 10.03
C CYS A 45 -0.85 19.71 8.80
N LEU A 46 -1.16 18.42 8.98
CA LEU A 46 -1.47 17.51 7.89
C LEU A 46 -2.98 17.46 7.61
N ASN A 47 -3.34 17.83 6.39
CA ASN A 47 -4.70 17.70 5.90
C ASN A 47 -4.96 16.25 5.43
N MET A 48 -5.42 15.39 6.33
CA MET A 48 -5.72 13.99 6.00
C MET A 48 -6.91 13.82 5.03
N TYR A 49 -7.68 14.90 4.78
CA TYR A 49 -8.78 14.89 3.82
C TYR A 49 -8.33 15.05 2.38
N ASN A 50 -7.11 15.54 2.14
CA ASN A 50 -6.55 15.71 0.80
C ASN A 50 -5.36 14.75 0.60
N PRO A 51 -5.57 13.58 -0.03
CA PRO A 51 -4.52 12.56 -0.18
C PRO A 51 -3.33 13.01 -1.05
N ASP A 52 -3.51 14.03 -1.89
CA ASP A 52 -2.47 14.58 -2.77
C ASP A 52 -1.53 15.58 -2.10
N GLU A 53 -1.90 16.15 -0.94
CA GLU A 53 -1.17 17.27 -0.32
C GLU A 53 0.15 16.87 0.37
N GLY A 54 0.42 15.58 0.55
CA GLY A 54 1.45 15.14 1.49
C GLY A 54 2.61 14.29 0.95
N LYS A 55 2.56 13.76 -0.29
CA LYS A 55 3.46 12.67 -0.73
C LYS A 55 3.50 11.50 0.29
N LEU A 56 2.45 11.40 1.13
CA LEU A 56 2.32 10.44 2.21
C LEU A 56 1.87 9.08 1.67
N VAL A 57 1.24 9.09 0.49
CA VAL A 57 0.77 7.89 -0.21
C VAL A 57 1.91 7.37 -1.09
N PRO A 58 2.35 6.10 -0.91
CA PRO A 58 3.38 5.52 -1.76
C PRO A 58 2.89 5.45 -3.20
N LYS A 59 3.72 5.90 -4.14
CA LYS A 59 3.48 5.62 -5.56
C LYS A 59 3.87 4.17 -5.82
N LYS A 60 2.87 3.33 -6.02
CA LYS A 60 3.09 1.93 -6.40
C LYS A 60 3.62 1.88 -7.83
N HIS A 61 4.82 1.33 -8.02
CA HIS A 61 5.37 1.08 -9.36
C HIS A 61 5.00 -0.31 -9.85
N HIS A 62 5.01 -1.31 -8.97
CA HIS A 62 4.68 -2.69 -9.31
C HIS A 62 4.18 -3.48 -8.06
N GLY A 63 3.73 -4.73 -8.22
CA GLY A 63 3.21 -5.55 -7.10
C GLY A 63 1.73 -5.29 -6.80
N VAL A 64 1.15 -5.96 -5.79
CA VAL A 64 -0.28 -5.78 -5.42
C VAL A 64 -0.48 -4.72 -4.34
N LEU A 65 0.45 -4.63 -3.38
CA LEU A 65 0.39 -3.76 -2.20
C LEU A 65 1.66 -2.90 -2.09
N ALA A 66 1.52 -1.65 -1.68
CA ALA A 66 2.61 -0.77 -1.26
C ALA A 66 2.26 -0.11 0.08
N ILE A 67 3.25 0.03 0.96
CA ILE A 67 3.10 0.62 2.28
C ILE A 67 4.16 1.71 2.46
N GLN A 68 3.75 2.89 2.92
CA GLN A 68 4.64 3.94 3.36
C GLN A 68 4.42 4.26 4.83
N VAL A 69 5.50 4.29 5.60
CA VAL A 69 5.50 4.70 7.00
C VAL A 69 6.22 6.04 7.08
N THR A 70 5.51 7.09 7.51
CA THR A 70 6.07 8.44 7.63
C THR A 70 6.12 8.85 9.09
N ASN A 71 7.33 9.03 9.62
CA ASN A 71 7.56 9.58 10.95
C ASN A 71 7.44 11.11 10.92
N LEU A 72 6.70 11.67 11.86
CA LEU A 72 6.47 13.11 11.99
C LEU A 72 7.38 13.73 13.05
N LYS A 73 7.59 15.04 12.96
CA LYS A 73 8.44 15.79 13.90
C LYS A 73 7.94 15.71 15.35
N CYS A 74 6.62 15.62 15.53
CA CYS A 74 5.99 15.49 16.84
C CYS A 74 6.08 14.07 17.44
N GLY A 75 6.74 13.12 16.75
CA GLY A 75 6.76 11.71 17.13
C GLY A 75 5.53 10.92 16.67
N GLY A 76 4.59 11.56 15.96
CA GLY A 76 3.47 10.88 15.32
C GLY A 76 3.90 10.00 14.16
N LEU A 77 3.11 8.97 13.86
CA LEU A 77 3.35 8.04 12.77
C LEU A 77 2.16 8.05 11.80
N VAL A 78 2.42 8.23 10.51
CA VAL A 78 1.41 8.06 9.46
C VAL A 78 1.74 6.80 8.67
N VAL A 79 0.80 5.87 8.62
CA VAL A 79 0.90 4.67 7.78
C VAL A 79 -0.07 4.82 6.62
N ALA A 80 0.46 4.86 5.41
CA ALA A 80 -0.33 4.90 4.19
C ALA A 80 -0.16 3.59 3.43
N CYS A 81 -1.27 3.00 3.03
CA CYS A 81 -1.32 1.80 2.22
C CYS A 81 -1.94 2.12 0.87
N THR A 82 -1.37 1.58 -0.19
CA THR A 82 -1.93 1.67 -1.54
C THR A 82 -1.95 0.29 -2.14
N CYS A 83 -3.15 -0.21 -2.43
CA CYS A 83 -3.35 -1.44 -3.16
C CYS A 83 -3.76 -1.10 -4.58
N THR A 84 -3.42 -1.93 -5.56
CA THR A 84 -4.13 -1.88 -6.84
C THR A 84 -5.53 -2.41 -6.65
N PHE A 85 -6.45 -1.50 -6.38
CA PHE A 85 -7.85 -1.70 -6.66
C PHE A 85 -8.08 -1.40 -8.14
N ASP A 86 -7.77 -2.36 -9.00
CA ASP A 86 -8.80 -2.64 -10.00
C ASP A 86 -10.02 -3.10 -9.17
N HIS A 87 -11.25 -2.75 -9.55
CA HIS A 87 -12.50 -2.89 -8.76
C HIS A 87 -12.87 -4.34 -8.35
N ARG A 88 -11.91 -5.28 -8.24
CA ARG A 88 -12.06 -6.73 -8.18
C ARG A 88 -11.20 -7.43 -7.11
N ILE A 89 -10.35 -6.71 -6.36
CA ILE A 89 -9.66 -7.24 -5.15
C ILE A 89 -10.38 -6.66 -3.94
N PRO A 90 -10.67 -7.47 -2.90
CA PRO A 90 -11.85 -7.27 -2.06
C PRO A 90 -11.87 -5.90 -1.39
N ASP A 91 -13.07 -5.32 -1.39
CA ASP A 91 -13.39 -4.09 -0.69
C ASP A 91 -12.92 -4.15 0.78
N SER A 92 -12.78 -2.97 1.40
CA SER A 92 -12.34 -2.74 2.78
C SER A 92 -13.13 -3.48 3.88
N TYR A 93 -14.08 -4.33 3.50
CA TYR A 93 -14.80 -5.26 4.35
C TYR A 93 -14.03 -6.55 4.68
N SER A 94 -12.95 -6.83 3.94
CA SER A 94 -12.15 -8.07 4.10
C SER A 94 -11.12 -8.02 5.24
N ASP A 95 -11.07 -6.92 6.01
CA ASP A 95 -10.11 -6.67 7.09
C ASP A 95 -10.66 -6.96 8.51
N THR A 96 -11.71 -7.80 8.64
CA THR A 96 -12.25 -8.29 9.92
C THR A 96 -11.74 -9.67 10.31
#